data_AF-A0A2V4BVE1-F1
#
_entry.id   AF-A0A2V4BVE1-F1
#
_cell.length_a   1.000
_cell.length_b   1.000
_cell.length_c   1.000
_cell.angle_alpha   90.00
_cell.angle_beta   90.00
_cell.angle_gamma   90.00
#
_symmetry.space_group_name_H-M   'P 1'
#
loop_
_entity.id
_entity.type
_entity.pdbx_description
1 polymer ?
#
loop_
_entity_poly.entity_id
_entity_poly.type
_entity_poly.pdbx_seq_one_letter_code
_entity_poly.pdbx_strand_id
1 'polypeptide(L)'
;MICQLCTEDKKLIKNSHIIPNFLYRGLFDAKHRLVSINLDDFSDAIYHQTGFKDKDILCEQCENEVLSKLERYAANTIFGDHTKLETEQFAGDAIHVPYIRFKNLDYTTIKLFLLSILWKSHISKNPFFSQIDLGPKYAEQLRKMIFENYAGPEDAFEVVLVRPDTNGTRPTKSMVAPRCIKEDSNTAYVFHINEIMYHFNISPHNKLSMFEKGIIKKNGILDIAIIKGEFGAGYFDSFMGKKIKLNPRHS
;
A
#
# COMPACT_ATOMS: atom_id res chain seq x y z
N MET A 1 11.01 -17.51 20.48
CA MET A 1 9.96 -17.53 19.43
C MET A 1 10.61 -17.17 18.10
N ILE A 2 10.14 -17.74 17.00
CA ILE A 2 10.75 -17.52 15.69
C ILE A 2 10.31 -16.18 15.09
N CYS A 3 11.26 -15.33 14.69
CA CYS A 3 11.00 -14.11 13.94
C CYS A 3 10.58 -14.46 12.50
N GLN A 4 9.47 -13.90 12.01
CA GLN A 4 8.96 -14.20 10.67
C GLN A 4 9.87 -13.70 9.55
N LEU A 5 10.73 -12.70 9.80
CA LEU A 5 11.64 -12.16 8.77
C LEU A 5 12.99 -12.88 8.75
N CYS A 6 13.74 -12.90 9.86
CA CYS A 6 15.07 -13.52 9.90
C CYS A 6 15.05 -15.03 10.19
N THR A 7 13.91 -15.60 10.56
CA THR A 7 13.72 -17.04 10.89
C THR A 7 14.54 -17.54 12.09
N GLU A 8 15.15 -16.63 12.85
CA GLU A 8 15.91 -16.96 14.07
C GLU A 8 15.03 -16.96 15.31
N ASP A 9 15.41 -17.75 16.32
CA ASP A 9 14.80 -17.71 17.65
C ASP A 9 15.29 -16.47 18.41
N LYS A 10 14.40 -15.48 18.56
CA LYS A 10 14.68 -14.20 19.21
C LYS A 10 13.51 -13.74 20.06
N LYS A 11 13.77 -12.77 20.93
CA LYS A 11 12.72 -12.00 21.57
C LYS A 11 11.97 -11.19 20.52
N LEU A 12 10.65 -11.40 20.44
CA LEU A 12 9.79 -10.68 19.50
C LEU A 12 9.18 -9.46 20.16
N ILE A 13 8.96 -8.42 19.35
CA ILE A 13 8.35 -7.17 19.80
C ILE A 13 6.84 -7.31 19.97
N LYS A 14 6.27 -6.50 20.86
CA LYS A 14 4.84 -6.51 21.15
C LYS A 14 4.01 -5.56 20.28
N ASN A 15 4.68 -4.68 19.53
CA ASN A 15 4.04 -3.64 18.73
C ASN A 15 4.79 -3.50 17.40
N SER A 16 4.41 -4.29 16.40
CA SER A 16 4.85 -4.11 15.01
C SER A 16 3.70 -3.50 14.22
N HIS A 17 3.93 -2.37 13.55
CA HIS A 17 2.93 -1.75 12.70
C HIS A 17 2.78 -2.51 11.40
N ILE A 18 1.58 -2.99 11.05
CA ILE A 18 1.40 -3.68 9.76
C ILE A 18 1.48 -2.68 8.60
N ILE A 19 0.79 -1.55 8.74
CA ILE A 19 0.94 -0.39 7.85
C ILE A 19 1.73 0.70 8.60
N PRO A 20 2.76 1.29 7.99
CA PRO A 20 3.54 2.36 8.61
C PRO A 20 2.69 3.57 9.02
N ASN A 21 2.95 4.14 10.20
CA ASN A 21 2.14 5.24 10.77
C ASN A 21 2.04 6.46 9.87
N PHE A 22 3.10 6.81 9.14
CA PHE A 22 3.09 7.99 8.29
C PHE A 22 2.06 7.91 7.15
N LEU A 23 1.65 6.69 6.76
CA LEU A 23 0.60 6.48 5.75
C LEU A 23 -0.81 6.75 6.30
N TYR A 24 -0.98 6.88 7.61
CA TYR A 24 -2.22 7.31 8.26
C TYR A 24 -2.33 8.84 8.40
N ARG A 25 -1.31 9.60 7.97
CA ARG A 25 -1.31 11.06 8.10
C ARG A 25 -2.54 11.66 7.41
N GLY A 26 -3.27 12.50 8.15
CA GLY A 26 -4.50 13.12 7.68
C GLY A 26 -5.78 12.29 7.89
N LEU A 27 -5.68 11.06 8.41
CA LEU A 27 -6.85 10.25 8.79
C LEU A 27 -7.23 10.40 10.27
N PHE A 28 -6.34 10.93 11.10
CA PHE A 28 -6.61 11.16 12.51
C PHE A 28 -7.50 12.40 12.71
N ASP A 29 -8.48 12.29 13.61
CA ASP A 29 -9.30 13.41 14.04
C ASP A 29 -8.50 14.41 14.91
N ALA A 30 -9.14 15.52 15.31
CA ALA A 30 -8.52 16.54 16.17
C ALA A 30 -8.10 16.01 17.55
N LYS A 31 -8.61 14.85 17.98
CA LYS A 31 -8.23 14.16 19.23
C LYS A 31 -7.19 13.06 18.99
N HIS A 32 -6.59 13.01 17.80
CA HIS A 32 -5.62 12.01 17.37
C HIS A 32 -6.17 10.57 17.35
N ARG A 33 -7.41 10.40 16.88
CA ARG A 33 -8.07 9.08 16.78
C ARG A 33 -8.40 8.74 15.33
N LEU A 34 -8.23 7.47 14.97
CA LEU A 34 -8.80 6.88 13.76
C LEU A 34 -10.20 6.35 14.08
N VAL A 35 -11.12 6.53 13.15
CA VAL A 35 -12.49 5.99 13.25
C VAL A 35 -12.65 4.87 12.24
N SER A 36 -12.92 3.67 12.74
CA SER A 36 -13.31 2.51 11.93
C SER A 36 -14.82 2.39 11.95
N ILE A 37 -15.42 2.26 10.77
CA ILE A 37 -16.87 2.09 10.58
C ILE A 37 -17.14 0.81 9.80
N ASN A 38 -18.20 0.10 10.17
CA ASN A 38 -18.74 -0.95 9.33
C ASN A 38 -19.63 -0.32 8.25
N LEU A 39 -19.38 -0.65 6.99
CA LEU A 39 -20.16 -0.11 5.86
C LEU A 39 -21.53 -0.77 5.68
N ASP A 40 -21.79 -1.88 6.37
CA ASP A 40 -23.11 -2.53 6.42
C ASP A 40 -23.91 -2.08 7.66
N ASP A 41 -23.23 -1.57 8.70
CA ASP A 41 -23.84 -1.01 9.90
C ASP A 41 -23.05 0.21 10.40
N PHE A 42 -23.53 1.41 10.04
CA PHE A 42 -22.90 2.67 10.42
C PHE A 42 -23.12 3.06 11.89
N SER A 43 -23.90 2.30 12.66
CA SER A 43 -24.17 2.60 14.07
C SER A 43 -23.00 2.26 14.99
N ASP A 44 -22.10 1.37 14.54
CA ASP A 44 -20.93 0.94 15.30
C ASP A 44 -19.66 1.63 14.78
N ALA A 45 -19.17 2.59 15.57
CA ALA A 45 -17.94 3.33 15.30
C ALA A 45 -16.89 2.98 16.35
N ILE A 46 -15.77 2.38 15.91
CA ILE A 46 -14.67 2.00 16.78
C ILE A 46 -13.56 3.04 16.64
N TYR A 47 -13.06 3.53 17.78
CA TYR A 47 -11.99 4.52 17.83
C TYR A 47 -10.66 3.85 18.15
N HIS A 48 -9.63 4.13 17.34
CA HIS A 48 -8.27 3.65 17.54
C HIS A 48 -7.32 4.83 17.77
N GLN A 49 -6.35 4.66 18.69
CA GLN A 49 -5.32 5.67 18.97
C GLN A 49 -4.11 5.59 18.02
N THR A 50 -4.10 4.59 17.14
CA THR A 50 -2.95 4.22 16.31
C THR A 50 -3.42 3.38 15.13
N GLY A 51 -2.60 3.30 14.08
CA GLY A 51 -2.80 2.35 13.00
C GLY A 51 -2.69 0.88 13.44
N PHE A 52 -2.94 -0.05 12.53
CA PHE A 52 -2.97 -1.48 12.81
C PHE A 52 -1.61 -2.00 13.26
N LYS A 53 -1.62 -2.76 14.36
CA LYS A 53 -0.44 -3.37 14.97
C LYS A 53 -0.67 -4.85 15.22
N ASP A 54 0.42 -5.61 15.16
CA ASP A 54 0.50 -6.98 15.61
C ASP A 54 1.61 -7.15 16.66
N LYS A 55 1.53 -8.27 17.37
CA LYS A 55 2.51 -8.68 18.38
C LYS A 55 3.13 -10.01 17.99
N ASP A 56 4.38 -10.22 18.42
CA ASP A 56 5.03 -11.51 18.35
C ASP A 56 5.23 -12.05 16.92
N ILE A 57 5.46 -11.14 15.96
CA ILE A 57 5.75 -11.49 14.55
C ILE A 57 7.20 -11.19 14.14
N LEU A 58 7.84 -10.17 14.73
CA LEU A 58 9.15 -9.68 14.33
C LEU A 58 10.05 -9.45 15.55
N CYS A 59 11.36 -9.67 15.39
CA CYS A 59 12.36 -9.27 16.37
C CYS A 59 12.74 -7.79 16.19
N GLU A 60 13.31 -7.19 17.23
CA GLU A 60 13.70 -5.78 17.24
C GLU A 60 14.65 -5.42 16.08
N GLN A 61 15.64 -6.27 15.81
CA GLN A 61 16.60 -6.06 14.73
C GLN A 61 15.90 -6.03 13.35
N CYS A 62 14.97 -6.94 13.08
CA CYS A 62 14.24 -6.95 11.81
C CYS A 62 13.33 -5.72 11.65
N GLU A 63 12.62 -5.32 12.71
CA GLU A 63 11.75 -4.14 12.66
C GLU A 63 12.57 -2.85 12.48
N ASN A 64 13.62 -2.66 13.27
CA ASN A 64 14.35 -1.39 13.35
C ASN A 64 15.44 -1.27 12.28
N GLU A 65 16.15 -2.35 11.99
CA GLU A 65 17.33 -2.30 11.12
C GLU A 65 17.06 -2.68 9.67
N VAL A 66 15.94 -3.35 9.39
CA VAL A 66 15.53 -3.72 8.03
C VAL A 66 14.32 -2.89 7.61
N LEU A 67 13.16 -3.13 8.24
CA LEU A 67 11.89 -2.53 7.80
C LEU A 67 11.84 -1.02 8.02
N SER A 68 12.23 -0.53 9.20
CA SER A 68 12.19 0.89 9.51
C SER A 68 13.12 1.74 8.63
N LYS A 69 14.18 1.16 8.05
CA LYS A 69 15.04 1.86 7.08
C LYS A 69 14.31 2.09 5.75
N LEU A 70 13.61 1.06 5.26
CA LEU A 70 12.77 1.15 4.07
C LEU A 70 11.63 2.18 4.29
N GLU A 71 10.97 2.09 5.44
CA GLU A 71 9.89 3.02 5.84
C GLU A 71 10.38 4.46 5.93
N ARG A 72 11.54 4.70 6.56
CA ARG A 72 12.13 6.03 6.69
C ARG A 72 12.47 6.63 5.33
N TYR A 73 13.02 5.84 4.41
CA TYR A 73 13.31 6.30 3.07
C TYR A 73 12.04 6.75 2.36
N ALA A 74 10.99 5.91 2.33
CA ALA A 74 9.72 6.24 1.70
C ALA A 74 9.04 7.47 2.36
N ALA A 75 9.07 7.56 3.68
CA ALA A 75 8.52 8.67 4.44
C ALA A 75 9.22 10.00 4.14
N ASN A 76 10.52 9.99 3.89
CA ASN A 76 11.32 11.19 3.60
C ASN A 76 11.38 11.54 2.11
N THR A 77 10.79 10.71 1.23
CA THR A 77 10.82 10.89 -0.22
C THR A 77 9.39 11.10 -0.74
N ILE A 78 8.65 10.02 -0.95
CA ILE A 78 7.35 10.03 -1.66
C ILE A 78 6.19 10.44 -0.76
N PHE A 79 6.31 10.29 0.57
CA PHE A 79 5.22 10.57 1.51
C PHE A 79 5.54 11.70 2.50
N GLY A 80 6.62 12.44 2.24
CA GLY A 80 7.12 13.52 3.08
C GLY A 80 7.31 14.81 2.30
N ASP A 81 8.37 15.54 2.66
CA ASP A 81 8.76 16.74 1.95
C ASP A 81 9.45 16.38 0.62
N HIS A 82 8.82 16.77 -0.50
CA HIS A 82 9.32 16.51 -1.84
C HIS A 82 10.38 17.52 -2.31
N THR A 83 10.74 18.54 -1.51
CA THR A 83 11.70 19.59 -1.92
C THR A 83 13.05 19.04 -2.37
N LYS A 84 13.42 17.82 -1.94
CA LYS A 84 14.67 17.15 -2.28
C LYS A 84 14.55 16.17 -3.46
N LEU A 85 13.36 16.02 -4.04
CA LEU A 85 13.10 15.13 -5.17
C LEU A 85 12.77 15.94 -6.42
N GLU A 86 13.21 15.43 -7.56
CA GLU A 86 12.68 15.90 -8.84
C GLU A 86 11.30 15.28 -9.04
N THR A 87 10.29 16.14 -9.08
CA THR A 87 8.90 15.76 -9.35
C THR A 87 8.44 16.34 -10.66
N GLU A 88 7.76 15.54 -11.47
CA GLU A 88 7.16 15.95 -12.73
C GLU A 88 5.65 15.65 -12.68
N GLN A 89 4.84 16.58 -13.17
CA GLN A 89 3.40 16.37 -13.32
C GLN A 89 3.06 16.34 -14.79
N PHE A 90 2.34 15.30 -15.20
CA PHE A 90 1.81 15.19 -16.55
C PHE A 90 0.29 15.25 -16.50
N ALA A 91 -0.29 16.16 -17.27
CA ALA A 91 -1.73 16.44 -17.24
C ALA A 91 -2.59 15.33 -17.88
N GLY A 92 -1.96 14.38 -18.58
CA GLY A 92 -2.65 13.42 -19.44
C GLY A 92 -2.75 13.93 -20.87
N ASP A 93 -2.98 13.01 -21.81
CA ASP A 93 -3.34 13.31 -23.19
C ASP A 93 -4.39 12.30 -23.69
N ALA A 94 -4.65 12.25 -25.00
CA ALA A 94 -5.66 11.35 -25.59
C ALA A 94 -5.32 9.84 -25.40
N ILE A 95 -4.08 9.50 -25.06
CA ILE A 95 -3.55 8.13 -25.02
C ILE A 95 -3.05 7.78 -23.60
N HIS A 96 -2.59 8.78 -22.83
CA HIS A 96 -1.89 8.62 -21.58
C HIS A 96 -2.67 9.22 -20.42
N VAL A 97 -2.81 8.46 -19.34
CA VAL A 97 -3.41 8.95 -18.09
C VAL A 97 -2.51 10.01 -17.43
N PRO A 98 -3.08 11.00 -16.74
CA PRO A 98 -2.30 11.93 -15.93
C PRO A 98 -1.51 11.19 -14.85
N TYR A 99 -0.37 11.75 -14.43
CA TYR A 99 0.44 11.17 -13.36
C TYR A 99 1.26 12.22 -12.60
N ILE A 100 1.69 11.83 -11.40
CA ILE A 100 2.80 12.48 -10.68
C ILE A 100 3.98 11.52 -10.73
N ARG A 101 5.11 11.99 -11.26
CA ARG A 101 6.34 11.23 -11.39
C ARG A 101 7.35 11.70 -10.37
N PHE A 102 7.92 10.76 -9.63
CA PHE A 102 9.07 10.94 -8.77
C PHE A 102 10.29 10.34 -9.46
N LYS A 103 11.40 11.09 -9.49
CA LYS A 103 12.67 10.65 -10.08
C LYS A 103 13.77 10.58 -9.03
N ASN A 104 14.89 9.98 -9.40
CA ASN A 104 16.09 9.83 -8.56
C ASN A 104 15.82 9.04 -7.27
N LEU A 105 14.87 8.09 -7.33
CA LEU A 105 14.59 7.19 -6.22
C LEU A 105 15.57 6.01 -6.22
N ASP A 106 15.86 5.49 -5.02
CA ASP A 106 16.52 4.21 -4.84
C ASP A 106 15.49 3.11 -5.12
N TYR A 107 15.58 2.52 -6.32
CA TYR A 107 14.66 1.48 -6.79
C TYR A 107 14.51 0.34 -5.77
N THR A 108 15.62 -0.15 -5.23
CA THR A 108 15.61 -1.29 -4.30
C THR A 108 14.82 -0.96 -3.05
N THR A 109 15.12 0.18 -2.44
CA THR A 109 14.50 0.63 -1.19
C THR A 109 13.02 0.90 -1.39
N ILE A 110 12.61 1.57 -2.48
CA ILE A 110 11.19 1.85 -2.69
C ILE A 110 10.39 0.60 -3.00
N LYS A 111 10.92 -0.31 -3.81
CA LYS A 111 10.25 -1.56 -4.15
C LYS A 111 10.12 -2.44 -2.91
N LEU A 112 11.18 -2.62 -2.14
CA LEU A 112 11.15 -3.41 -0.92
C LEU A 112 10.26 -2.77 0.16
N PHE A 113 10.21 -1.44 0.26
CA PHE A 113 9.25 -0.77 1.13
C PHE A 113 7.80 -1.19 0.79
N LEU A 114 7.41 -1.09 -0.48
CA LEU A 114 6.06 -1.43 -0.91
C LEU A 114 5.76 -2.92 -0.71
N LEU A 115 6.70 -3.80 -1.07
CA LEU A 115 6.56 -5.23 -0.86
C LEU A 115 6.55 -5.61 0.63
N SER A 116 7.21 -4.83 1.49
CA SER A 116 7.16 -5.06 2.94
C SER A 116 5.77 -4.84 3.53
N ILE A 117 4.97 -3.92 2.97
CA ILE A 117 3.58 -3.71 3.37
C ILE A 117 2.74 -4.94 3.05
N LEU A 118 2.86 -5.46 1.82
CA LEU A 118 2.15 -6.68 1.40
C LEU A 118 2.56 -7.88 2.27
N TRP A 119 3.86 -8.06 2.49
CA TRP A 119 4.39 -9.18 3.27
C TRP A 119 4.00 -9.09 4.76
N LYS A 120 4.09 -7.92 5.41
CA LYS A 120 3.61 -7.72 6.79
C LYS A 120 2.12 -8.00 6.90
N SER A 121 1.34 -7.61 5.89
CA SER A 121 -0.10 -7.87 5.85
C SER A 121 -0.44 -9.36 5.72
N HIS A 122 0.40 -10.13 5.02
CA HIS A 122 0.25 -11.59 4.92
C HIS A 122 0.49 -12.31 6.26
N ILE A 123 1.53 -11.92 7.00
CA ILE A 123 1.86 -12.55 8.28
C ILE A 123 1.02 -12.02 9.46
N SER A 124 0.19 -11.01 9.20
CA SER A 124 -0.66 -10.37 10.19
C SER A 124 -1.80 -11.29 10.63
N LYS A 125 -2.11 -11.28 11.93
CA LYS A 125 -3.27 -11.95 12.53
C LYS A 125 -4.48 -11.02 12.64
N ASN A 126 -4.32 -9.74 12.35
CA ASN A 126 -5.42 -8.78 12.40
C ASN A 126 -6.45 -9.07 11.29
N PRO A 127 -7.76 -9.23 11.62
CA PRO A 127 -8.82 -9.54 10.64
C PRO A 127 -8.93 -8.55 9.48
N PHE A 128 -8.46 -7.31 9.67
CA PHE A 128 -8.41 -6.30 8.62
C PHE A 128 -7.64 -6.79 7.37
N PHE A 129 -6.60 -7.62 7.55
CA PHE A 129 -5.77 -8.15 6.46
C PHE A 129 -6.12 -9.58 6.05
N SER A 130 -7.29 -10.09 6.46
CA SER A 130 -7.70 -11.50 6.23
C SER A 130 -7.74 -11.95 4.77
N GLN A 131 -7.81 -11.02 3.82
CA GLN A 131 -7.78 -11.31 2.37
C GLN A 131 -6.36 -11.45 1.82
N ILE A 132 -5.32 -11.18 2.61
CA ILE A 132 -3.92 -11.23 2.16
C ILE A 132 -3.32 -12.59 2.50
N ASP A 133 -3.36 -13.49 1.52
CA ASP A 133 -2.72 -14.80 1.62
C ASP A 133 -1.82 -15.05 0.42
N LEU A 134 -0.52 -14.86 0.59
CA LEU A 134 0.50 -15.08 -0.44
C LEU A 134 0.78 -16.58 -0.68
N GLY A 135 0.35 -17.46 0.23
CA GLY A 135 0.83 -18.84 0.29
C GLY A 135 2.33 -18.96 0.57
N PRO A 136 2.82 -20.17 0.88
CA PRO A 136 4.19 -20.37 1.37
C PRO A 136 5.26 -19.99 0.36
N LYS A 137 5.01 -20.22 -0.93
CA LYS A 137 5.99 -19.95 -2.01
C LYS A 137 6.26 -18.45 -2.17
N TYR A 138 5.21 -17.64 -2.36
CA TYR A 138 5.39 -16.21 -2.61
C TYR A 138 5.74 -15.45 -1.32
N ALA A 139 5.22 -15.88 -0.16
CA ALA A 139 5.60 -15.34 1.13
C ALA A 139 7.11 -15.49 1.39
N GLU A 140 7.67 -16.67 1.12
CA GLU A 140 9.10 -16.93 1.32
C GLU A 140 9.97 -16.15 0.33
N GLN A 141 9.54 -16.02 -0.93
CA GLN A 141 10.23 -15.19 -1.91
C GLN A 141 10.30 -13.72 -1.47
N LEU A 142 9.16 -13.14 -1.08
CA LEU A 142 9.12 -11.75 -0.59
C LEU A 142 9.92 -11.58 0.71
N ARG A 143 9.84 -12.54 1.64
CA ARG A 143 10.65 -12.54 2.88
C ARG A 143 12.14 -12.43 2.55
N LYS A 144 12.64 -13.26 1.64
CA LYS A 144 14.05 -13.25 1.22
C LYS A 144 14.43 -11.95 0.53
N MET A 145 13.62 -11.46 -0.41
CA MET A 145 13.85 -10.18 -1.09
C MET A 145 14.02 -9.03 -0.08
N ILE A 146 13.16 -8.97 0.93
CA ILE A 146 13.21 -7.95 1.99
C ILE A 146 14.44 -8.16 2.89
N PHE A 147 14.68 -9.39 3.35
CA PHE A 147 15.75 -9.69 4.30
C PHE A 147 17.15 -9.52 3.69
N GLU A 148 17.32 -9.91 2.42
CA GLU A 148 18.57 -9.86 1.67
C GLU A 148 18.79 -8.49 1.00
N ASN A 149 17.85 -7.55 1.16
CA ASN A 149 17.87 -6.24 0.51
C ASN A 149 18.03 -6.32 -1.02
N TYR A 150 17.29 -7.24 -1.64
CA TYR A 150 17.33 -7.50 -3.08
C TYR A 150 15.94 -7.41 -3.71
N ALA A 151 15.69 -6.33 -4.44
CA ALA A 151 14.38 -6.02 -5.03
C ALA A 151 14.03 -6.80 -6.31
N GLY A 152 14.96 -7.59 -6.84
CA GLY A 152 14.75 -8.36 -8.07
C GLY A 152 14.51 -7.50 -9.33
N PRO A 153 14.11 -8.13 -10.45
CA PRO A 153 13.77 -7.43 -11.69
C PRO A 153 12.44 -6.66 -11.56
N GLU A 154 12.17 -5.72 -12.48
CA GLU A 154 10.99 -4.83 -12.41
C GLU A 154 9.67 -5.60 -12.49
N ASP A 155 9.65 -6.65 -13.29
CA ASP A 155 8.50 -7.49 -13.66
C ASP A 155 8.20 -8.64 -12.68
N ALA A 156 8.98 -8.76 -11.61
CA ALA A 156 8.70 -9.65 -10.48
C ALA A 156 8.03 -8.86 -9.34
N PHE A 157 6.92 -9.35 -8.81
CA PHE A 157 6.16 -8.68 -7.74
C PHE A 157 5.89 -7.20 -8.06
N GLU A 158 5.21 -6.97 -9.17
CA GLU A 158 5.01 -5.62 -9.68
C GLU A 158 4.09 -4.82 -8.77
N VAL A 159 4.41 -3.53 -8.63
CA VAL A 159 3.60 -2.60 -7.84
C VAL A 159 3.25 -1.39 -8.70
N VAL A 160 1.98 -1.05 -8.75
CA VAL A 160 1.44 0.14 -9.42
C VAL A 160 0.68 0.97 -8.41
N LEU A 161 0.92 2.29 -8.40
CA LEU A 161 0.23 3.24 -7.53
C LEU A 161 -0.77 4.05 -8.35
N VAL A 162 -2.01 4.08 -7.88
CA VAL A 162 -3.12 4.78 -8.54
C VAL A 162 -3.81 5.69 -7.54
N ARG A 163 -3.99 6.95 -7.88
CA ARG A 163 -4.78 7.92 -7.11
C ARG A 163 -6.12 8.16 -7.81
N PRO A 164 -7.24 7.68 -7.27
CA PRO A 164 -8.55 8.06 -7.76
C PRO A 164 -8.91 9.50 -7.37
N ASP A 165 -8.99 10.38 -8.36
CA ASP A 165 -9.56 11.71 -8.21
C ASP A 165 -11.06 11.68 -8.51
N THR A 166 -11.85 11.69 -7.44
CA THR A 166 -13.30 11.54 -7.48
C THR A 166 -14.05 12.87 -7.37
N ASN A 167 -13.36 14.02 -7.51
CA ASN A 167 -13.91 15.36 -7.31
C ASN A 167 -14.64 15.51 -5.96
N GLY A 168 -14.13 14.85 -4.91
CA GLY A 168 -14.73 14.87 -3.57
C GLY A 168 -16.04 14.09 -3.43
N THR A 169 -16.46 13.34 -4.46
CA THR A 169 -17.74 12.58 -4.41
C THR A 169 -17.62 11.26 -3.66
N ARG A 170 -16.40 10.80 -3.34
CA ARG A 170 -16.10 9.57 -2.61
C ARG A 170 -15.15 9.83 -1.45
N PRO A 171 -15.19 9.02 -0.38
CA PRO A 171 -14.28 9.10 0.76
C PRO A 171 -12.90 8.52 0.43
N THR A 172 -12.18 9.11 -0.52
CA THR A 172 -10.83 8.65 -0.91
C THR A 172 -9.78 8.88 0.18
N LYS A 173 -9.99 9.81 1.11
CA LYS A 173 -9.20 9.92 2.33
C LYS A 173 -9.67 8.91 3.37
N SER A 174 -9.34 7.64 3.17
CA SER A 174 -9.73 6.54 4.07
C SER A 174 -8.75 5.38 4.01
N MET A 175 -8.92 4.40 4.88
CA MET A 175 -8.23 3.11 4.79
C MET A 175 -9.28 2.01 4.72
N VAL A 176 -9.17 1.15 3.71
CA VAL A 176 -10.15 0.09 3.45
C VAL A 176 -9.43 -1.25 3.50
N ALA A 177 -10.10 -2.26 4.07
CA ALA A 177 -9.56 -3.62 4.11
C ALA A 177 -9.10 -4.03 2.71
N PRO A 178 -7.84 -4.50 2.56
CA PRO A 178 -7.33 -4.81 1.24
C PRO A 178 -8.04 -6.03 0.66
N ARG A 179 -8.01 -6.14 -0.66
CA ARG A 179 -8.74 -7.16 -1.42
C ARG A 179 -7.78 -8.02 -2.22
N CYS A 180 -8.13 -9.30 -2.34
CA CYS A 180 -7.56 -10.21 -3.32
C CYS A 180 -8.40 -10.18 -4.59
N ILE A 181 -7.75 -10.00 -5.74
CA ILE A 181 -8.35 -10.07 -7.07
C ILE A 181 -7.74 -11.28 -7.77
N LYS A 182 -8.61 -12.19 -8.22
CA LYS A 182 -8.23 -13.37 -9.00
C LYS A 182 -8.94 -13.30 -10.35
N GLU A 183 -8.16 -13.25 -11.43
CA GLU A 183 -8.66 -13.14 -12.79
C GLU A 183 -7.71 -13.93 -13.71
N ASP A 184 -8.24 -14.82 -14.55
CA ASP A 184 -7.45 -15.59 -15.53
C ASP A 184 -6.13 -16.19 -14.99
N SER A 185 -6.16 -16.83 -13.81
CA SER A 185 -4.96 -17.38 -13.13
C SER A 185 -3.93 -16.34 -12.63
N ASN A 186 -4.21 -15.05 -12.79
CA ASN A 186 -3.52 -13.98 -12.10
C ASN A 186 -4.07 -13.81 -10.67
N THR A 187 -3.20 -13.49 -9.73
CA THR A 187 -3.55 -13.06 -8.38
C THR A 187 -2.89 -11.72 -8.10
N ALA A 188 -3.72 -10.75 -7.76
CA ALA A 188 -3.29 -9.41 -7.36
C ALA A 188 -3.92 -9.03 -6.02
N TYR A 189 -3.23 -8.17 -5.26
CA TYR A 189 -3.76 -7.56 -4.05
C TYR A 189 -3.88 -6.07 -4.24
N VAL A 190 -4.98 -5.50 -3.74
CA VAL A 190 -5.23 -4.07 -3.80
C VAL A 190 -5.42 -3.54 -2.40
N PHE A 191 -4.60 -2.56 -2.04
CA PHE A 191 -4.72 -1.81 -0.81
C PHE A 191 -5.21 -0.42 -1.14
N HIS A 192 -6.16 0.11 -0.36
CA HIS A 192 -6.50 1.53 -0.38
C HIS A 192 -6.04 2.13 0.94
N ILE A 193 -4.97 2.93 0.88
CA ILE A 193 -4.35 3.56 2.04
C ILE A 193 -4.30 5.05 1.78
N ASN A 194 -5.13 5.79 2.49
CA ASN A 194 -5.40 7.20 2.21
C ASN A 194 -5.81 7.35 0.73
N GLU A 195 -5.45 8.45 0.06
CA GLU A 195 -5.87 8.70 -1.33
C GLU A 195 -5.22 7.80 -2.40
N ILE A 196 -4.40 6.80 -2.03
CA ILE A 196 -3.64 5.97 -2.98
C ILE A 196 -4.09 4.52 -2.89
N MET A 197 -4.32 3.93 -4.06
CA MET A 197 -4.48 2.51 -4.27
C MET A 197 -3.15 1.88 -4.70
N TYR A 198 -2.75 0.83 -4.01
CA TYR A 198 -1.52 0.09 -4.23
C TYR A 198 -1.88 -1.28 -4.79
N HIS A 199 -1.56 -1.48 -6.07
CA HIS A 199 -1.83 -2.72 -6.79
C HIS A 199 -0.57 -3.56 -6.79
N PHE A 200 -0.64 -4.73 -6.17
CA PHE A 200 0.44 -5.70 -6.14
C PHE A 200 0.09 -6.87 -7.03
N ASN A 201 0.91 -7.15 -8.04
CA ASN A 201 0.80 -8.36 -8.85
C ASN A 201 1.76 -9.42 -8.31
N ILE A 202 1.27 -10.63 -8.01
CA ILE A 202 2.14 -11.73 -7.58
C ILE A 202 2.30 -12.84 -8.62
N SER A 203 1.39 -12.95 -9.59
CA SER A 203 1.53 -13.98 -10.64
C SER A 203 2.42 -13.50 -11.79
N PRO A 204 3.29 -14.38 -12.32
CA PRO A 204 4.13 -14.05 -13.47
C PRO A 204 3.37 -14.07 -14.82
N HIS A 205 2.09 -14.45 -14.83
CA HIS A 205 1.29 -14.65 -16.05
C HIS A 205 -0.04 -13.90 -15.97
N ASN A 206 -0.64 -13.63 -17.14
CA ASN A 206 -1.96 -13.02 -17.30
C ASN A 206 -2.12 -11.71 -16.49
N LYS A 207 -1.07 -10.90 -16.52
CA LYS A 207 -0.98 -9.65 -15.78
C LYS A 207 -2.03 -8.66 -16.29
N LEU A 208 -2.62 -7.88 -15.37
CA LEU A 208 -3.49 -6.78 -15.74
C LEU A 208 -2.70 -5.73 -16.54
N SER A 209 -3.32 -5.12 -17.54
CA SER A 209 -2.67 -4.16 -18.45
C SER A 209 -2.01 -2.97 -17.75
N MET A 210 -2.47 -2.59 -16.55
CA MET A 210 -1.84 -1.53 -15.75
C MET A 210 -0.38 -1.81 -15.39
N PHE A 211 0.01 -3.09 -15.28
CA PHE A 211 1.39 -3.49 -14.96
C PHE A 211 2.35 -3.35 -16.14
N GLU A 212 1.88 -3.09 -17.35
CA GLU A 212 2.76 -2.87 -18.50
C GLU A 212 3.48 -1.51 -18.43
N LYS A 213 2.83 -0.50 -17.86
CA LYS A 213 3.27 0.90 -17.93
C LYS A 213 3.55 1.54 -16.58
N GLY A 214 2.83 1.15 -15.52
CA GLY A 214 2.85 1.84 -14.24
C GLY A 214 3.84 1.31 -13.19
N ILE A 215 4.66 0.31 -13.54
CA ILE A 215 5.53 -0.36 -12.56
C ILE A 215 6.73 0.50 -12.20
N ILE A 216 7.21 0.30 -10.96
CA ILE A 216 8.45 0.91 -10.48
C ILE A 216 9.62 0.51 -11.38
N LYS A 217 10.39 1.50 -11.83
CA LYS A 217 11.51 1.30 -12.76
C LYS A 217 12.86 1.35 -12.05
N LYS A 218 13.82 0.56 -12.52
CA LYS A 218 15.20 0.48 -12.01
C LYS A 218 15.97 1.79 -12.16
N ASN A 219 15.54 2.67 -13.06
CA ASN A 219 16.09 4.01 -13.21
C ASN A 219 15.62 4.99 -12.11
N GLY A 220 14.96 4.50 -11.06
CA GLY A 220 14.53 5.33 -9.93
C GLY A 220 13.29 6.18 -10.24
N ILE A 221 12.48 5.75 -11.20
CA ILE A 221 11.20 6.38 -11.53
C ILE A 221 10.06 5.62 -10.83
N LEU A 222 9.21 6.39 -10.16
CA LEU A 222 7.92 5.93 -9.65
C LEU A 222 6.83 6.91 -10.13
N ASP A 223 5.83 6.37 -10.81
CA ASP A 223 4.65 7.13 -11.21
C ASP A 223 3.48 6.78 -10.30
N ILE A 224 2.74 7.80 -9.86
CA ILE A 224 1.41 7.66 -9.30
C ILE A 224 0.43 8.10 -10.38
N ALA A 225 -0.24 7.14 -11.01
CA ALA A 225 -1.25 7.42 -12.03
C ALA A 225 -2.48 8.07 -11.39
N ILE A 226 -3.03 9.10 -12.02
CA ILE A 226 -4.23 9.79 -11.55
C ILE A 226 -5.38 9.45 -12.49
N ILE A 227 -6.40 8.79 -11.94
CA ILE A 227 -7.63 8.48 -12.68
C ILE A 227 -8.72 9.45 -12.25
N LYS A 228 -9.25 10.22 -13.20
CA LYS A 228 -10.10 11.40 -12.91
C LYS A 228 -11.58 11.15 -13.18
N GLY A 229 -12.42 11.98 -12.57
CA GLY A 229 -13.83 12.11 -12.90
C GLY A 229 -14.64 10.84 -12.68
N GLU A 230 -15.56 10.54 -13.59
CA GLU A 230 -16.43 9.36 -13.48
C GLU A 230 -15.65 8.05 -13.50
N PHE A 231 -14.56 7.97 -14.26
CA PHE A 231 -13.70 6.80 -14.28
C PHE A 231 -13.01 6.59 -12.92
N GLY A 232 -12.46 7.65 -12.33
CA GLY A 232 -11.89 7.59 -10.98
C GLY A 232 -12.92 7.17 -9.91
N ALA A 233 -14.13 7.73 -9.98
CA ALA A 233 -15.21 7.36 -9.06
C ALA A 233 -15.67 5.90 -9.26
N GLY A 234 -15.82 5.46 -10.50
CA GLY A 234 -16.20 4.09 -10.84
C GLY A 234 -15.13 3.07 -10.44
N TYR A 235 -13.85 3.43 -10.59
CA TYR A 235 -12.73 2.61 -10.14
C TYR A 235 -12.73 2.43 -8.62
N PHE A 236 -12.92 3.54 -7.88
CA PHE A 236 -13.07 3.48 -6.43
C PHE A 236 -14.27 2.63 -6.01
N ASP A 237 -15.43 2.83 -6.63
CA ASP A 237 -16.65 2.06 -6.36
C ASP A 237 -16.46 0.55 -6.63
N SER A 238 -15.76 0.21 -7.70
CA SER A 238 -15.43 -1.18 -8.05
C SER A 238 -14.56 -1.83 -6.96
N PHE A 239 -13.52 -1.12 -6.51
CA PHE A 239 -12.71 -1.57 -5.38
C PHE A 239 -13.51 -1.68 -4.08
N MET A 240 -14.44 -0.77 -3.80
CA MET A 240 -15.31 -0.87 -2.63
C MET A 240 -16.34 -2.02 -2.73
N GLY A 241 -16.64 -2.49 -3.94
CA GLY A 241 -17.73 -3.45 -4.21
C GLY A 241 -19.13 -2.85 -3.98
N LYS A 242 -19.22 -1.57 -3.65
CA LYS A 242 -20.47 -0.81 -3.43
C LYS A 242 -20.21 0.68 -3.63
N LYS A 243 -21.26 1.43 -3.97
CA LYS A 243 -21.18 2.88 -4.21
C LYS A 243 -21.35 3.66 -2.91
N ILE A 244 -20.32 4.37 -2.47
CA ILE A 244 -20.32 5.15 -1.22
C ILE A 244 -20.16 6.64 -1.53
N LYS A 245 -21.25 7.40 -1.50
CA LYS A 245 -21.20 8.83 -1.82
C LYS A 245 -21.01 9.67 -0.57
N LEU A 246 -20.13 10.66 -0.64
CA LEU A 246 -20.12 11.76 0.32
C LEU A 246 -21.28 12.71 0.02
N ASN A 247 -22.03 13.10 1.04
CA ASN A 247 -23.05 14.13 0.90
C ASN A 247 -22.33 15.49 0.98
N PRO A 248 -22.40 16.36 -0.05
CA PRO A 248 -21.68 17.64 -0.06
C PRO A 248 -22.17 18.66 0.98
N ARG A 249 -23.16 18.30 1.82
CA ARG A 249 -23.58 19.11 2.95
C ARG A 249 -22.59 18.87 4.09
N HIS A 250 -21.83 19.91 4.43
CA HIS A 250 -20.75 19.98 5.45
C HIS A 250 -19.33 20.07 4.85
N SER A 251 -19.11 21.08 4.01
CA SER A 251 -17.84 21.81 3.93
C SER A 251 -17.96 23.10 4.76
#